data_AF-A0ABD5KMQ6-F1
#
_entry.id   AF-A0ABD5KMQ6-F1
#
_cell.length_a   1.000
_cell.length_b   1.000
_cell.length_c   1.000
_cell.angle_alpha   90.00
_cell.angle_beta   90.00
_cell.angle_gamma   90.00
#
_symmetry.space_group_name_H-M   'P 1'
#
loop_
_entity.id
_entity.type
_entity.pdbx_description
1 polymer ?
#
loop_
_entity_poly.entity_id
_entity_poly.type
_entity_poly.pdbx_seq_one_letter_code
_entity_poly.pdbx_strand_id
1 'polypeptide(L)' 'MDEQTVINMLNELSEGKVTEIKVKKEDFLAFRPFLVNRPDFKHFRGIAGRGGDFTYTYLEIPRS' A
#
# COMPACT_ATOMS: atom_id res chain seq x y z
N MET A 1 -12.95 2.59 -3.06
CA MET A 1 -12.11 1.78 -3.96
C MET A 1 -12.52 0.31 -3.87
N ASP A 2 -12.53 -0.42 -4.99
CA ASP A 2 -12.88 -1.84 -5.05
C ASP A 2 -11.74 -2.76 -4.59
N GLU A 3 -12.10 -3.92 -4.04
CA GLU A 3 -11.17 -4.91 -3.47
C GLU A 3 -10.14 -5.40 -4.50
N GLN A 4 -10.61 -5.72 -5.70
CA GLN A 4 -9.76 -6.23 -6.79
C GLN A 4 -8.70 -5.20 -7.20
N THR A 5 -9.04 -3.92 -7.21
CA THR A 5 -8.10 -2.83 -7.53
C THR A 5 -7.04 -2.71 -6.45
N VAL A 6 -7.41 -2.82 -5.17
CA VAL A 6 -6.47 -2.76 -4.05
C VAL A 6 -5.47 -3.92 -4.14
N ILE A 7 -5.97 -5.14 -4.37
CA ILE A 7 -5.13 -6.34 -4.49
C ILE A 7 -4.14 -6.20 -5.65
N ASN A 8 -4.60 -5.73 -6.81
CA ASN A 8 -3.73 -5.54 -7.97
C ASN A 8 -2.64 -4.49 -7.68
N MET A 9 -3.00 -3.34 -7.11
CA MET A 9 -2.01 -2.30 -6.77
C MET A 9 -0.95 -2.79 -5.78
N LEU A 10 -1.35 -3.56 -4.76
CA LEU A 10 -0.41 -4.15 -3.80
C LEU A 10 0.51 -5.18 -4.46
N ASN A 11 -0.02 -6.00 -5.37
CA ASN A 11 0.76 -6.97 -6.12
C ASN A 11 1.79 -6.27 -7.02
N GLU A 12 1.36 -5.30 -7.82
CA GLU A 12 2.25 -4.53 -8.69
C GLU A 12 3.36 -3.83 -7.92
N LEU A 13 3.04 -3.30 -6.73
CA LEU A 13 4.02 -2.67 -5.86
C LEU A 13 5.01 -3.70 -5.27
N SER A 14 4.54 -4.87 -4.86
CA SER A 14 5.40 -5.96 -4.34
C SER A 14 6.26 -6.62 -5.42
N GLU A 15 5.76 -6.69 -6.66
CA GLU A 15 6.50 -7.21 -7.83
C GLU A 15 7.50 -6.17 -8.37
N GLY A 16 7.46 -4.93 -7.89
CA GLY A 16 8.29 -3.83 -8.41
C GLY A 16 7.87 -3.31 -9.79
N LYS A 17 6.66 -3.64 -10.25
CA LYS A 17 6.07 -3.08 -11.48
C LYS A 17 5.80 -1.59 -11.33
N VAL A 18 5.43 -1.17 -10.12
CA VAL A 18 5.30 0.23 -9.72
C VAL A 18 6.20 0.51 -8.52
N THR A 19 6.76 1.71 -8.46
CA THR A 19 7.67 2.14 -7.37
C THR A 19 6.92 2.68 -6.16
N GLU A 20 5.76 3.31 -6.38
CA GLU A 20 4.91 3.85 -5.34
C GLU A 20 3.43 3.77 -5.72
N ILE A 21 2.56 3.69 -4.72
CA ILE A 21 1.11 3.83 -4.88
C ILE A 21 0.60 4.93 -3.96
N LYS A 22 -0.40 5.69 -4.43
CA LYS A 22 -1.05 6.74 -3.64
C LYS A 22 -2.48 6.31 -3.31
N VAL A 23 -2.81 6.38 -2.02
CA VAL A 23 -4.11 6.04 -1.46
C VAL A 23 -4.68 7.31 -0.85
N LYS A 24 -5.84 7.75 -1.33
CA LYS A 24 -6.54 8.90 -0.76
C LYS A 24 -7.07 8.58 0.63
N LYS A 25 -7.26 9.60 1.46
CA LYS A 25 -7.86 9.46 2.79
C LYS A 25 -9.20 8.72 2.77
N GLU A 26 -10.02 8.99 1.76
CA GLU A 26 -11.36 8.42 1.58
C GLU A 26 -11.32 6.91 1.35
N ASP A 27 -10.29 6.43 0.65
CA ASP A 27 -10.11 5.01 0.31
C ASP A 27 -9.27 4.26 1.35
N PHE A 28 -8.62 4.95 2.27
CA PHE A 28 -7.73 4.35 3.27
C PHE A 28 -8.41 3.26 4.11
N LEU A 29 -9.66 3.48 4.52
CA LEU A 29 -10.40 2.51 5.34
C LEU A 29 -10.69 1.21 4.57
N ALA A 30 -10.97 1.30 3.27
CA ALA A 30 -11.15 0.14 2.41
C ALA A 30 -9.81 -0.54 2.07
N PHE A 31 -8.74 0.24 1.90
CA PHE A 31 -7.42 -0.25 1.55
C PHE A 31 -6.69 -0.98 2.70
N ARG A 32 -6.79 -0.45 3.92
CA ARG A 32 -6.07 -0.95 5.10
C ARG A 32 -6.19 -2.46 5.34
N PRO A 33 -7.38 -3.10 5.35
CA PRO A 33 -7.49 -4.54 5.64
C PRO A 33 -6.69 -5.40 4.66
N PHE A 34 -6.67 -5.05 3.37
CA PHE A 34 -5.90 -5.80 2.37
C PHE A 34 -4.41 -5.68 2.59
N LEU A 35 -3.93 -4.49 2.98
CA LEU A 35 -2.52 -4.27 3.26
C LEU A 35 -2.06 -5.03 4.53
N VAL A 36 -2.80 -4.93 5.64
CA VAL A 36 -2.36 -5.50 6.94
C VAL A 36 -2.48 -7.02 7.02
N ASN A 37 -3.35 -7.63 6.22
CA ASN A 37 -3.51 -9.09 6.17
C ASN A 37 -2.48 -9.79 5.28
N ARG A 38 -1.62 -9.05 4.56
CA ARG A 38 -0.58 -9.65 3.74
C ARG A 38 0.57 -10.21 4.57
N PRO A 39 1.14 -11.36 4.20
CA PRO A 39 2.31 -11.91 4.88
C PRO A 39 3.55 -11.01 4.75
N ASP A 40 3.66 -10.30 3.63
CA ASP A 40 4.72 -9.34 3.30
C ASP A 40 4.44 -7.91 3.81
N PHE A 41 3.43 -7.69 4.67
CA PHE A 41 3.05 -6.36 5.16
C PHE A 41 4.24 -5.53 5.72
N LYS A 42 5.21 -6.18 6.37
CA LYS A 42 6.40 -5.51 6.92
C LYS A 42 7.28 -4.85 5.85
N HIS A 43 7.17 -5.26 4.59
CA HIS A 43 7.89 -4.65 3.47
C HIS A 43 7.22 -3.36 2.99
N PHE A 44 5.94 -3.15 3.30
CA PHE A 44 5.25 -1.93 2.90
C PHE A 44 5.56 -0.78 3.86
N ARG A 45 5.98 0.34 3.29
CA ARG A 45 6.23 1.59 4.00
C ARG A 45 5.23 2.65 3.54
N GLY A 46 4.33 3.05 4.43
CA GLY A 46 3.40 4.15 4.20
C GLY A 46 3.96 5.49 4.71
N ILE A 47 3.81 6.55 3.91
CA ILE A 47 4.16 7.93 4.23
C ILE A 47 2.87 8.75 4.11
N ALA A 48 2.45 9.39 5.21
CA ALA A 48 1.30 10.29 5.20
C ALA A 48 1.71 11.66 4.64
N GLY A 49 1.03 12.10 3.58
CA GLY A 49 1.24 13.39 2.93
C GLY A 49 0.46 14.54 3.58
N ARG A 50 0.83 15.78 3.23
CA ARG A 50 0.08 16.99 3.59
C ARG A 50 -1.24 17.02 2.79
N GLY A 51 -2.30 16.45 3.36
CA GLY A 51 -3.60 16.29 2.70
C GLY A 51 -4.41 15.11 3.25
N GLY A 52 -3.74 14.19 3.97
CA GLY A 52 -4.35 12.96 4.46
C GLY A 52 -4.26 11.82 3.45
N ASP A 53 -3.62 12.04 2.31
CA ASP A 53 -3.22 11.00 1.36
C ASP A 53 -2.03 10.21 1.92
N PHE A 54 -1.94 8.95 1.51
CA PHE A 54 -0.89 8.03 1.90
C PHE A 54 -0.14 7.55 0.66
N THR A 55 1.17 7.72 0.65
CA THR A 55 2.05 7.12 -0.36
C THR A 55 2.66 5.85 0.22
N TYR A 56 2.52 4.73 -0.47
CA TYR A 56 3.15 3.46 -0.08
C TYR A 56 4.26 3.10 -1.05
N THR A 57 5.38 2.61 -0.50
CA THR A 57 6.47 2.00 -1.24
C THR A 57 6.74 0.60 -0.70
N TYR A 58 7.33 -0.27 -1.55
CA TYR A 58 7.80 -1.59 -1.14
C TYR A 58 9.29 -1.55 -0.85
N LEU A 59 9.69 -2.12 0.28
CA LEU A 59 11.08 -2.25 0.68
C LEU A 59 11.54 -3.69 0.44
N GLU A 60 12.74 -3.88 -0.12
CA GLU A 60 13.34 -5.21 -0.24
C GLU A 60 13.58 -5.85 1.14
N ILE A 61 13.91 -5.02 2.13
CA ILE A 61 14.18 -5.45 3.51
C ILE A 61 12.96 -5.09 4.38
N PRO A 62 12.39 -6.05 5.15
CA PRO A 62 11.24 -5.78 5.99
C PRO A 62 11.62 -4.81 7.11
N ARG A 63 10.70 -3.92 7.49
CA ARG A 63 10.87 -3.09 8.69
C ARG A 63 10.73 -3.95 9.96
N SER A 64 11.55 -3.69 10.98
CA SER A 64 11.49 -4.37 12.29
C SER A 64 10.12 -4.28 12.93
#